data_AF-A0A1I2EG53-F1
#
_entry.id   AF-A0A1I2EG53-F1
#
_cell.length_a   1.000
_cell.length_b   1.000
_cell.length_c   1.000
_cell.angle_alpha   90.00
_cell.angle_beta   90.00
_cell.angle_gamma   90.00
#
_symmetry.space_group_name_H-M   'P 1'
#
loop_
_entity.id
_entity.type
_entity.pdbx_description
1 polymer ?
#
loop_
_entity_poly.entity_id
_entity_poly.type
_entity_poly.pdbx_seq_one_letter_code
_entity_poly.pdbx_strand_id
1 'polypeptide(L)'
;MNTLNNMAKGKSPGVIVSLFKRVGGEGEFTKIITEQNEADYAEQLSDLEENEKGLIIYRRNNNDWFLLTNKRLISVKDDNRLVMAHEDVIEVEVERDNIGKAPSLTRVAVTDKEGKQHGIQLERGQSFSGIIQVLYFIVRRSPPPLAGRF
;
A
#
# COMPACT_ATOMS: atom_id res chain seq x y z
N MET A 1 -24.80 16.84 -28.81
CA MET A 1 -24.99 16.10 -27.56
C MET A 1 -23.69 15.37 -27.27
N ASN A 2 -22.86 15.88 -26.37
CA ASN A 2 -21.61 15.24 -25.96
C ASN A 2 -21.85 14.45 -24.67
N THR A 3 -21.82 13.12 -24.77
CA THR A 3 -21.83 12.22 -23.62
C THR A 3 -20.45 12.26 -22.98
N LEU A 4 -20.29 13.03 -21.89
CA LEU A 4 -19.10 12.95 -21.05
C LEU A 4 -19.16 11.63 -20.27
N ASN A 5 -18.40 10.65 -20.77
CA ASN A 5 -17.99 9.47 -20.02
C ASN A 5 -17.32 9.92 -18.72
N ASN A 6 -18.07 9.89 -17.62
CA ASN A 6 -17.53 10.03 -16.28
C ASN A 6 -16.90 8.68 -15.89
N MET A 7 -15.82 8.30 -16.58
CA MET A 7 -14.98 7.18 -16.16
C MET A 7 -14.27 7.64 -14.89
N ALA A 8 -14.47 6.92 -13.79
CA ALA A 8 -13.77 7.13 -12.53
C ALA A 8 -12.27 7.28 -12.80
N LYS A 9 -11.75 8.52 -12.70
CA LYS A 9 -10.32 8.78 -12.84
C LYS A 9 -9.61 8.09 -11.68
N GLY A 10 -9.07 6.89 -11.94
CA GLY A 10 -8.14 6.22 -11.06
C GLY A 10 -7.02 7.18 -10.63
N LYS A 11 -6.47 6.96 -9.43
CA LYS A 11 -5.40 7.82 -8.92
C LYS A 11 -4.18 7.66 -9.82
N SER A 12 -3.57 8.78 -10.23
CA SER A 12 -2.41 8.75 -11.12
C SER A 12 -1.25 7.98 -10.46
N PRO A 13 -0.65 6.97 -11.14
CA PRO A 13 0.51 6.24 -10.65
C PRO A 13 1.65 7.16 -10.20
N GLY A 14 1.93 8.21 -10.99
CA GLY A 14 2.98 9.18 -10.70
C GLY A 14 2.73 9.97 -9.40
N VAL A 15 1.47 10.28 -9.08
CA VAL A 15 1.11 10.96 -7.83
C VAL A 15 1.34 10.04 -6.64
N ILE A 16 0.93 8.76 -6.73
CA ILE A 16 1.14 7.76 -5.68
C ILE A 16 2.64 7.62 -5.35
N VAL A 17 3.47 7.40 -6.37
CA VAL A 17 4.92 7.24 -6.20
C VAL A 17 5.55 8.53 -5.65
N SER A 18 5.11 9.71 -6.12
CA SER A 18 5.64 10.98 -5.63
C SER A 18 5.30 11.23 -4.17
N LEU A 19 4.09 10.87 -3.73
CA LEU A 19 3.68 10.97 -2.33
C LEU A 19 4.50 10.06 -1.43
N PHE A 20 4.73 8.82 -1.86
CA PHE A 20 5.59 7.88 -1.16
C PHE A 20 7.00 8.44 -0.97
N LYS A 21 7.62 8.93 -2.05
CA LYS A 21 8.98 9.52 -2.01
C LYS A 21 9.08 10.80 -1.17
N ARG A 22 7.99 11.56 -1.02
CA ARG A 22 7.99 12.83 -0.29
C ARG A 22 8.04 12.65 1.24
N VAL A 23 7.34 11.65 1.75
CA VAL A 23 7.16 11.43 3.20
C VAL A 23 7.91 10.19 3.69
N GLY A 24 8.37 9.35 2.78
CA GLY A 24 9.06 8.11 3.08
C GLY A 24 10.14 7.79 2.06
N GLY A 25 10.32 6.50 1.80
CA GLY A 25 11.30 6.00 0.85
C GLY A 25 11.41 4.49 0.86
N GLU A 26 12.18 3.97 -0.07
CA GLU A 26 12.53 2.54 -0.10
C GLU A 26 13.26 2.12 1.17
N GLY A 27 13.14 0.84 1.51
CA GLY A 27 13.79 0.19 2.63
C GLY A 27 14.54 -1.07 2.18
N GLU A 28 14.83 -1.96 3.12
CA GLU A 28 15.39 -3.28 2.85
C GLU A 28 14.40 -4.12 2.03
N PHE A 29 13.14 -4.17 2.47
CA PHE A 29 12.08 -5.00 1.88
C PHE A 29 11.08 -4.20 1.05
N THR A 30 11.02 -2.87 1.26
CA THR A 30 10.11 -1.98 0.55
C THR A 30 10.78 -1.33 -0.63
N LYS A 31 10.30 -1.56 -1.84
CA LYS A 31 10.82 -1.00 -3.09
C LYS A 31 9.74 -0.32 -3.91
N ILE A 32 10.17 0.66 -4.70
CA ILE A 32 9.37 1.20 -5.81
C ILE A 32 9.63 0.29 -7.00
N ILE A 33 8.57 -0.19 -7.62
CA ILE A 33 8.69 -1.03 -8.80
C ILE A 33 9.00 -0.14 -10.00
N THR A 34 10.08 -0.47 -10.68
CA THR A 34 10.55 0.17 -11.90
C THR A 34 10.82 -0.89 -12.96
N GLU A 35 10.93 -0.49 -14.22
CA GLU A 35 11.22 -1.42 -15.32
C GLU A 35 12.53 -2.20 -15.10
N GLN A 36 13.48 -1.65 -14.35
CA GLN A 36 14.77 -2.29 -14.07
C GLN A 36 14.67 -3.41 -13.02
N ASN A 37 13.70 -3.37 -12.11
CA ASN A 37 13.54 -4.34 -11.03
C ASN A 37 12.24 -5.15 -11.12
N GLU A 38 11.39 -4.90 -12.11
CA GLU A 38 10.09 -5.53 -12.26
C GLU A 38 10.18 -7.07 -12.34
N ALA A 39 11.22 -7.57 -13.03
CA ALA A 39 11.48 -9.00 -13.16
C ALA A 39 11.70 -9.71 -11.80
N ASP A 40 12.19 -9.00 -10.78
CA ASP A 40 12.40 -9.56 -9.44
C ASP A 40 11.09 -9.87 -8.72
N TYR A 41 9.98 -9.32 -9.20
CA TYR A 41 8.64 -9.40 -8.63
C TYR A 41 7.62 -10.06 -9.56
N ALA A 42 8.09 -10.77 -10.60
CA ALA A 42 7.22 -11.35 -11.64
C ALA A 42 6.06 -12.18 -11.07
N GLU A 43 6.30 -12.95 -10.00
CA GLU A 43 5.26 -13.72 -9.31
C GLU A 43 4.20 -12.84 -8.63
N GLN A 44 4.60 -11.74 -7.98
CA GLN A 44 3.65 -10.83 -7.34
C GLN A 44 2.87 -9.99 -8.37
N LEU A 45 3.42 -9.85 -9.57
CA LEU A 45 2.84 -9.08 -10.67
C LEU A 45 2.03 -9.92 -11.67
N SER A 46 2.05 -11.26 -11.57
CA SER A 46 1.43 -12.14 -12.55
C SER A 46 -0.09 -12.00 -12.64
N ASP A 47 -0.74 -11.61 -11.53
CA ASP A 47 -2.20 -11.57 -11.39
C ASP A 47 -2.79 -10.17 -11.60
N LEU A 48 -1.99 -9.22 -12.10
CA LEU A 48 -2.44 -7.87 -12.37
C LEU A 48 -3.34 -7.83 -13.60
N GLU A 49 -4.41 -7.03 -13.52
CA GLU A 49 -5.31 -6.83 -14.65
C GLU A 49 -4.61 -6.09 -15.80
N GLU A 50 -5.21 -6.18 -17.00
CA GLU A 50 -4.81 -5.31 -18.10
C GLU A 50 -4.88 -3.82 -17.67
N ASN A 51 -3.78 -3.09 -17.90
CA ASN A 51 -3.58 -1.70 -17.47
C ASN A 51 -3.46 -1.47 -15.95
N GLU A 52 -3.29 -2.52 -15.16
CA GLU A 52 -2.88 -2.41 -13.76
C GLU A 52 -1.34 -2.47 -13.66
N LYS A 53 -0.76 -1.56 -12.90
CA LYS A 53 0.69 -1.46 -12.71
C LYS A 53 1.03 -1.52 -11.23
N GLY A 54 1.94 -2.43 -10.86
CA GLY A 54 2.56 -2.44 -9.53
C GLY A 54 3.42 -1.20 -9.32
N LEU A 55 3.27 -0.54 -8.17
CA LEU A 55 3.91 0.75 -7.88
C LEU A 55 4.90 0.65 -6.71
N ILE A 56 4.45 0.10 -5.59
CA ILE A 56 5.23 -0.02 -4.37
C ILE A 56 5.00 -1.42 -3.82
N ILE A 57 6.09 -2.11 -3.50
CA ILE A 57 6.05 -3.45 -2.94
C ILE A 57 6.81 -3.48 -1.62
N TYR A 58 6.23 -4.11 -0.62
CA TYR A 58 6.95 -4.66 0.52
C TYR A 58 7.00 -6.17 0.31
N ARG A 59 8.19 -6.76 0.22
CA ARG A 59 8.34 -8.23 0.07
C ARG A 59 9.42 -8.75 0.99
N ARG A 60 9.03 -9.51 2.00
CA ARG A 60 9.97 -10.26 2.85
C ARG A 60 10.30 -11.62 2.24
N ASN A 61 9.28 -12.28 1.70
CA ASN A 61 9.37 -13.52 0.93
C ASN A 61 8.07 -13.71 0.12
N ASN A 62 7.90 -14.85 -0.57
CA ASN A 62 6.73 -15.10 -1.41
C ASN A 62 5.41 -15.33 -0.65
N ASN A 63 5.48 -15.57 0.66
CA ASN A 63 4.32 -15.77 1.53
C ASN A 63 4.08 -14.59 2.50
N ASP A 64 4.89 -13.53 2.43
CA ASP A 64 4.77 -12.34 3.27
C ASP A 64 5.13 -11.09 2.45
N TRP A 65 4.10 -10.51 1.83
CA TRP A 65 4.24 -9.34 0.97
C TRP A 65 2.98 -8.48 0.91
N PHE A 66 3.20 -7.23 0.53
CA PHE A 66 2.19 -6.24 0.23
C PHE A 66 2.56 -5.57 -1.09
N LEU A 67 1.58 -5.42 -1.97
CA LEU A 67 1.71 -4.74 -3.25
C LEU A 67 0.65 -3.65 -3.34
N LEU A 68 1.09 -2.43 -3.58
CA LEU A 68 0.23 -1.33 -3.97
C LEU A 68 0.33 -1.12 -5.48
N THR A 69 -0.82 -1.15 -6.14
CA THR A 69 -0.94 -0.89 -7.58
C THR A 69 -1.58 0.48 -7.82
N ASN A 70 -1.83 0.82 -9.08
CA ASN A 70 -2.63 2.01 -9.43
C ASN A 70 -4.14 1.81 -9.19
N LYS A 71 -4.61 0.58 -8.95
CA LYS A 71 -6.04 0.24 -8.81
C LYS A 71 -6.42 -0.28 -7.41
N ARG A 72 -5.55 -1.05 -6.77
CA ARG A 72 -5.85 -1.81 -5.55
C ARG A 72 -4.60 -2.02 -4.71
N LEU A 73 -4.83 -2.47 -3.49
CA LEU A 73 -3.82 -3.11 -2.67
C LEU A 73 -4.03 -4.62 -2.67
N ILE A 74 -2.93 -5.34 -2.58
CA ILE A 74 -2.89 -6.79 -2.42
C ILE A 74 -1.93 -7.08 -1.27
N SER A 75 -2.34 -7.93 -0.33
CA SER A 75 -1.46 -8.40 0.73
C SER A 75 -1.59 -9.90 0.86
N VAL A 76 -0.46 -10.58 0.95
CA VAL A 76 -0.38 -12.00 1.26
C VAL A 76 0.42 -12.14 2.54
N LYS A 77 -0.15 -12.88 3.49
CA LYS A 77 0.52 -13.28 4.70
C LYS A 77 0.12 -14.71 5.04
N ASP A 78 1.09 -15.61 4.96
CA ASP A 78 0.87 -17.05 5.04
C ASP A 78 -0.21 -17.46 4.00
N ASP A 79 -1.22 -18.23 4.38
CA ASP A 79 -2.31 -18.66 3.49
C ASP A 79 -3.42 -17.61 3.31
N ASN A 80 -3.27 -16.43 3.91
CA ASN A 80 -4.27 -15.36 3.81
C ASN A 80 -3.92 -14.38 2.70
N ARG A 81 -4.83 -14.23 1.74
CA ARG A 81 -4.73 -13.23 0.68
C ARG A 81 -5.84 -12.20 0.81
N LEU A 82 -5.45 -10.94 0.95
CA LEU A 82 -6.30 -9.77 0.86
C LEU A 82 -6.13 -9.11 -0.50
N VAL A 83 -7.24 -8.82 -1.18
CA VAL A 83 -7.29 -8.00 -2.39
C VAL A 83 -8.36 -6.95 -2.18
N MET A 84 -8.00 -5.67 -2.27
CA MET A 84 -8.94 -4.57 -2.00
C MET A 84 -8.76 -3.43 -2.99
N ALA A 85 -9.81 -3.13 -3.76
CA ALA A 85 -9.83 -1.98 -4.63
C ALA A 85 -9.67 -0.68 -3.83
N HIS A 86 -8.98 0.31 -4.39
CA HIS A 86 -8.80 1.60 -3.72
C HIS A 86 -10.11 2.27 -3.31
N GLU A 87 -11.17 2.07 -4.10
CA GLU A 87 -12.50 2.62 -3.82
C GLU A 87 -13.24 1.89 -2.70
N ASP A 88 -12.83 0.67 -2.37
CA ASP A 88 -13.42 -0.13 -1.29
C ASP A 88 -12.77 0.15 0.07
N VAL A 89 -11.62 0.84 0.10
CA VAL A 89 -10.98 1.28 1.35
C VAL A 89 -11.72 2.50 1.90
N ILE A 90 -12.38 2.37 3.05
CA ILE A 90 -13.11 3.49 3.68
C ILE A 90 -12.34 4.13 4.84
N GLU A 91 -11.41 3.40 5.43
CA GLU A 91 -10.62 3.84 6.59
C GLU A 91 -9.24 3.18 6.64
N VAL A 92 -8.28 3.92 7.20
CA VAL A 92 -6.90 3.51 7.40
C VAL A 92 -6.52 3.94 8.82
N GLU A 93 -6.08 2.99 9.64
CA GLU A 93 -5.66 3.23 11.02
C GLU A 93 -4.27 2.62 11.26
N VAL A 94 -3.38 3.39 11.87
CA VAL A 94 -2.06 2.89 12.29
C VAL A 94 -2.21 2.19 13.64
N GLU A 95 -2.00 0.89 13.66
CA GLU A 95 -1.99 0.12 14.90
C GLU A 95 -0.68 0.38 15.65
N ARG A 96 -0.77 0.87 16.88
CA ARG A 96 0.39 1.03 17.76
C ARG A 96 0.57 -0.25 18.57
N ASP A 97 1.58 -1.04 18.22
CA ASP A 97 1.94 -2.22 19.02
C ASP A 97 2.44 -1.79 20.41
N ASN A 98 1.72 -2.19 21.47
CA ASN A 98 2.15 -2.09 22.87
C ASN A 98 2.83 -3.40 23.35
N ILE A 99 3.26 -4.28 22.44
CA ILE A 99 3.68 -5.63 22.77
C ILE A 99 5.19 -5.79 22.59
N GLY A 100 5.92 -5.71 23.71
CA GLY A 100 7.16 -6.46 23.96
C GLY A 100 8.41 -6.09 23.14
N LYS A 101 9.58 -6.50 23.66
CA LYS A 101 10.90 -6.18 23.12
C LYS A 101 11.17 -6.92 21.80
N ALA A 102 10.81 -6.27 20.68
CA ALA A 102 11.12 -6.51 19.25
C ALA A 102 10.06 -7.27 18.41
N PRO A 103 9.91 -6.99 17.08
CA PRO A 103 10.88 -6.34 16.17
C PRO A 103 10.34 -5.25 15.20
N SER A 104 11.25 -4.75 14.34
CA SER A 104 11.26 -3.71 13.29
C SER A 104 10.08 -3.57 12.30
N LEU A 105 8.85 -3.94 12.64
CA LEU A 105 7.68 -3.90 11.75
C LEU A 105 6.58 -3.01 12.32
N THR A 106 5.75 -2.47 11.44
CA THR A 106 4.65 -1.55 11.76
C THR A 106 3.36 -2.07 11.13
N ARG A 107 2.26 -2.07 11.89
CA ARG A 107 0.95 -2.56 11.43
C ARG A 107 0.04 -1.41 11.03
N VAL A 108 -0.73 -1.63 9.97
CA VAL A 108 -1.81 -0.75 9.53
C VAL A 108 -3.07 -1.58 9.35
N ALA A 109 -4.17 -1.09 9.87
CA ALA A 109 -5.49 -1.62 9.59
C ALA A 109 -6.13 -0.85 8.44
N VAL A 110 -6.68 -1.57 7.47
CA VAL A 110 -7.55 -1.02 6.43
C VAL A 110 -8.96 -1.56 6.63
N THR A 111 -9.96 -0.69 6.64
CA THR A 111 -11.36 -1.09 6.75
C THR A 111 -12.00 -1.01 5.38
N ASP A 112 -12.69 -2.09 4.97
CA ASP A 112 -13.44 -2.12 3.73
C ASP A 112 -14.84 -1.51 3.86
N LYS A 113 -15.53 -1.33 2.73
CA LYS A 113 -16.91 -0.81 2.67
C LYS A 113 -17.96 -1.63 3.43
N GLU A 114 -17.66 -2.88 3.78
CA GLU A 114 -18.53 -3.74 4.60
C GLU A 114 -18.27 -3.53 6.10
N GLY A 115 -17.31 -2.67 6.46
CA GLY A 115 -16.91 -2.39 7.82
C GLY A 115 -15.94 -3.42 8.40
N LYS A 116 -15.42 -4.35 7.58
CA LYS A 116 -14.46 -5.35 8.03
C LYS A 116 -13.05 -4.76 8.01
N GLN A 117 -12.35 -4.94 9.12
CA GLN A 117 -10.99 -4.47 9.34
C GLN A 117 -9.98 -5.56 8.96
N HIS A 118 -8.92 -5.18 8.24
CA HIS A 118 -7.86 -6.07 7.78
C HIS A 118 -6.50 -5.51 8.17
N GLY A 119 -5.72 -6.28 8.93
CA GLY A 119 -4.38 -5.89 9.34
C GLY A 119 -3.31 -6.22 8.30
N ILE A 120 -2.47 -5.25 7.97
CA ILE A 120 -1.34 -5.37 7.04
C ILE A 120 -0.06 -5.05 7.81
N GLN A 121 0.94 -5.92 7.71
CA GLN A 121 2.25 -5.71 8.32
C GLN A 121 3.23 -5.16 7.29
N LEU A 122 3.98 -4.13 7.65
CA LEU A 122 4.90 -3.41 6.77
C LEU A 122 6.25 -3.16 7.44
N GLU A 123 7.26 -2.86 6.63
CA GLU A 123 8.59 -2.43 7.08
C GLU A 123 8.52 -1.09 7.83
N ARG A 124 9.10 -1.02 9.03
CA ARG A 124 9.13 0.21 9.86
C ARG A 124 9.91 1.35 9.19
N GLY A 125 9.62 2.57 9.64
CA GLY A 125 10.46 3.74 9.41
C GLY A 125 9.93 4.60 8.28
N GLN A 126 10.84 5.07 7.42
CA GLN A 126 10.46 5.94 6.30
C GLN A 126 9.57 5.19 5.30
N SER A 127 9.82 3.90 5.05
CA SER A 127 8.99 3.07 4.17
C SER A 127 7.55 2.99 4.65
N PHE A 128 7.34 2.69 5.94
CA PHE A 128 6.01 2.75 6.55
C PHE A 128 5.36 4.12 6.39
N SER A 129 6.09 5.19 6.74
CA SER A 129 5.57 6.57 6.69
C SER A 129 5.07 6.94 5.29
N GLY A 130 5.84 6.54 4.26
CA GLY A 130 5.46 6.73 2.87
C GLY A 130 4.21 5.95 2.48
N ILE A 131 4.13 4.66 2.85
CA ILE A 131 2.95 3.83 2.53
C ILE A 131 1.71 4.39 3.22
N ILE A 132 1.79 4.73 4.50
CA ILE A 132 0.69 5.33 5.25
C ILE A 132 0.21 6.63 4.61
N GLN A 133 1.13 7.50 4.22
CA GLN A 133 0.77 8.75 3.52
C GLN A 133 0.00 8.48 2.22
N VAL A 134 0.39 7.44 1.48
CA VAL A 134 -0.29 7.04 0.24
C VAL A 134 -1.67 6.45 0.53
N LEU A 135 -1.79 5.57 1.52
CA LEU A 135 -3.07 4.98 1.92
C LEU A 135 -4.07 6.06 2.37
N TYR A 136 -3.62 7.04 3.18
CA TYR A 136 -4.46 8.19 3.55
C TYR A 136 -4.89 9.02 2.34
N PHE A 137 -3.99 9.22 1.36
CA PHE A 137 -4.34 9.90 0.11
C PHE A 137 -5.37 9.13 -0.73
N ILE A 138 -5.29 7.79 -0.74
CA ILE A 138 -6.26 6.92 -1.42
C ILE A 138 -7.66 7.15 -0.81
N VAL A 139 -7.78 7.07 0.51
CA VAL A 139 -9.05 7.30 1.24
C VAL A 139 -9.45 8.79 1.34
N ARG A 140 -8.67 9.70 0.72
CA ARG A 140 -8.88 11.16 0.74
C ARG A 140 -8.97 11.77 2.16
N ARG A 141 -8.25 11.19 3.13
CA ARG A 141 -8.14 11.73 4.49
C ARG A 141 -6.75 12.34 4.71
N SER A 142 -6.66 13.28 5.62
CA SER A 142 -5.36 13.73 6.12
C SER A 142 -4.78 12.65 7.04
N PRO A 143 -3.48 12.31 6.95
CA PRO A 143 -2.85 11.44 7.93
C PRO A 143 -2.98 12.07 9.34
N PRO A 144 -3.13 11.26 10.40
CA PRO A 144 -2.97 11.76 11.75
C PRO A 144 -1.54 12.34 11.90
N PRO A 145 -1.34 13.36 12.75
CA PRO A 145 0.00 13.87 13.01
C PRO A 145 0.89 12.72 13.48
N LEU A 146 1.91 12.40 12.66
CA LEU A 146 2.94 11.42 13.00
C LEU A 146 3.76 12.00 14.16
N ALA A 147 3.35 11.66 15.38
CA ALA A 147 3.98 12.13 16.60
C ALA A 147 5.41 11.56 16.70
N GLY A 148 6.42 12.39 16.42
CA GLY A 148 7.83 12.08 16.68
C GLY A 148 8.46 11.17 15.64
N ARG A 149 9.65 11.56 15.18
CA ARG A 149 10.51 10.77 14.29
C ARG A 149 10.70 9.34 14.84
N PHE A 150 10.58 8.36 13.95
CA PHE A 150 10.84 6.93 14.19
C PHE A 150 12.24 6.64 14.71
#